data_AF-A0A927R374-F1
#
_entry.id   AF-A0A927R374-F1
#
_cell.length_a   1.000
_cell.length_b   1.000
_cell.length_c   1.000
_cell.angle_alpha   90.00
_cell.angle_beta   90.00
_cell.angle_gamma   90.00
#
_symmetry.space_group_name_H-M   'P 1'
#
loop_
_entity.id
_entity.type
_entity.pdbx_description
1 polymer ?
#
loop_
_entity_poly.entity_id
_entity_poly.type
_entity_poly.pdbx_seq_one_letter_code
_entity_poly.pdbx_strand_id
1 'polypeptide(L)' 'MENKDIRKAIEDSGLKHWQVAEALRIHEGSFSRQLRRELDEARKREVFQAIEKAKLAL' A
#
# COMPACT_ATOMS: atom_id res chain seq x y z
N MET A 1 -2.72 13.99 6.69
CA MET A 1 -2.62 12.88 5.72
C MET A 1 -2.58 11.62 6.56
N GLU A 2 -3.58 10.75 6.41
CA GLU A 2 -3.70 9.49 7.13
C GLU A 2 -2.77 8.42 6.52
N ASN A 3 -2.52 7.34 7.28
CA ASN A 3 -1.64 6.23 6.88
C ASN A 3 -0.24 6.65 6.43
N LYS A 4 0.40 7.56 7.18
CA LYS A 4 1.75 8.05 6.87
C LYS A 4 2.80 6.95 6.89
N ASP A 5 2.62 5.98 7.78
CA ASP A 5 3.40 4.75 7.91
C ASP A 5 3.41 3.95 6.60
N ILE A 6 2.24 3.67 6.02
CA ILE A 6 2.12 2.97 4.74
C ILE A 6 2.76 3.80 3.62
N ARG A 7 2.43 5.08 3.54
CA ARG A 7 2.94 5.97 2.48
C ARG A 7 4.46 6.02 2.47
N LYS A 8 5.05 6.16 3.66
CA LYS A 8 6.50 6.13 3.86
C LYS A 8 7.10 4.78 3.48
N ALA A 9 6.49 3.67 3.90
CA ALA A 9 6.97 2.34 3.52
C ALA A 9 6.97 2.13 2.00
N ILE A 10 5.97 2.62 1.28
CA ILE A 10 5.92 2.56 -0.19
C ILE A 10 7.08 3.38 -0.79
N GLU A 11 7.29 4.61 -0.31
CA GLU A 11 8.35 5.51 -0.76
C GLU A 11 9.75 4.95 -0.48
N ASP A 12 10.01 4.50 0.74
CA ASP A 12 11.28 3.89 1.17
C ASP A 12 11.59 2.61 0.36
N SER A 13 10.56 1.95 -0.17
CA SER A 13 10.69 0.77 -1.03
C SER A 13 10.93 1.10 -2.50
N GLY A 14 10.88 2.38 -2.89
CA GLY A 14 10.94 2.81 -4.29
C GLY A 14 9.71 2.41 -5.11
N LEU A 15 8.64 1.93 -4.46
CA LEU A 15 7.43 1.46 -5.13
C LEU A 15 6.49 2.61 -5.49
N LYS A 16 5.66 2.38 -6.50
CA LYS A 16 4.51 3.21 -6.83
C LYS A 16 3.25 2.63 -6.20
N HIS A 17 2.25 3.49 -5.96
CA HIS A 17 0.99 3.07 -5.35
C HIS A 17 0.26 2.01 -6.19
N TRP A 18 0.39 2.06 -7.52
CA TRP A 18 -0.20 1.07 -8.41
C TRP A 18 0.42 -0.33 -8.28
N GLN A 19 1.71 -0.44 -7.97
CA GLN A 19 2.37 -1.74 -7.78
C GLN A 19 1.85 -2.44 -6.51
N VAL A 20 1.62 -1.66 -5.45
CA VAL A 20 1.03 -2.17 -4.21
C VAL A 20 -0.45 -2.53 -4.42
N ALA A 21 -1.19 -1.73 -5.19
CA ALA A 21 -2.57 -2.02 -5.53
C ALA A 21 -2.71 -3.32 -6.36
N GLU A 22 -1.78 -3.55 -7.30
CA GLU A 22 -1.69 -4.79 -8.07
C GLU A 22 -1.39 -6.00 -7.17
N ALA A 23 -0.45 -5.88 -6.23
CA ALA A 23 -0.16 -6.91 -5.23
C ALA A 23 -1.35 -7.20 -4.29
N LEU A 24 -2.20 -6.20 -4.04
CA LEU A 24 -3.48 -6.33 -3.31
C LEU A 24 -4.63 -6.83 -4.19
N ARG A 25 -4.44 -6.98 -5.50
CA ARG A 25 -5.48 -7.31 -6.49
C ARG A 25 -6.67 -6.35 -6.45
N ILE A 26 -6.40 -5.06 -6.26
CA ILE A 26 -7.39 -3.98 -6.29
C ILE A 26 -7.00 -2.90 -7.29
N HIS A 27 -7.97 -2.09 -7.70
CA HIS A 27 -7.72 -0.94 -8.54
C HIS A 27 -6.91 0.14 -7.78
N GLU A 28 -5.91 0.73 -8.42
CA GLU A 28 -5.07 1.80 -7.85
C GLU A 28 -5.92 2.96 -7.29
N GLY A 29 -6.93 3.40 -8.04
CA GLY A 29 -7.83 4.46 -7.59
C GLY A 29 -8.58 4.12 -6.29
N SER A 30 -8.89 2.85 -6.06
CA SER A 30 -9.50 2.38 -4.81
C SER A 30 -8.50 2.40 -3.66
N PHE A 31 -7.27 1.93 -3.92
CA PHE A 31 -6.19 1.98 -2.92
C PHE A 31 -5.87 3.42 -2.50
N SER A 32 -5.72 4.33 -3.47
CA SER A 32 -5.48 5.75 -3.23
C SER A 32 -6.60 6.42 -2.43
N ARG A 33 -7.85 5.99 -2.60
CA ARG A 33 -8.99 6.47 -1.79
C ARG A 33 -8.95 5.91 -0.37
N GLN A 34 -8.61 4.63 -0.20
CA GLN A 34 -8.45 3.99 1.11
C GLN A 34 -7.43 4.74 1.98
N LEU A 35 -6.29 5.12 1.41
CA LEU A 35 -5.23 5.84 2.14
C LEU A 35 -5.60 7.28 2.58
N ARG A 36 -6.79 7.79 2.26
CA ARG A 36 -7.26 9.11 2.74
C ARG A 36 -7.92 9.05 4.12
N ARG A 37 -8.25 7.86 4.60
CA ARG A 37 -8.83 7.61 5.93
C ARG A 37 -7.95 6.61 6.65
N GLU A 38 -7.79 6.73 7.96
CA GLU A 38 -6.98 5.80 8.74
C GLU A 38 -7.50 4.38 8.57
N LEU A 39 -6.60 3.46 8.23
CA LEU A 39 -6.91 2.04 8.08
C LEU A 39 -6.80 1.35 9.44
N ASP A 40 -7.66 0.36 9.65
CA ASP A 40 -7.51 -0.51 10.81
C ASP A 40 -6.22 -1.36 10.72
N GLU A 41 -5.80 -1.89 11.86
CA GLU A 41 -4.58 -2.68 11.99
C GLU A 41 -4.56 -3.93 11.08
N ALA A 42 -5.72 -4.55 10.85
CA ALA A 42 -5.80 -5.73 9.97
C ALA A 42 -5.51 -5.34 8.53
N ARG A 43 -6.14 -4.26 8.06
CA ARG A 43 -5.95 -3.76 6.70
C ARG A 43 -4.54 -3.19 6.52
N LYS A 44 -3.96 -2.53 7.51
CA LYS A 44 -2.56 -2.10 7.47
C LYS A 44 -1.61 -3.28 7.26
N ARG A 45 -1.79 -4.37 8.00
CA ARG A 45 -0.98 -5.59 7.83
C ARG A 45 -1.06 -6.16 6.41
N GLU A 46 -2.26 -6.19 5.82
CA GLU A 46 -2.44 -6.63 4.43
C GLU A 46 -1.66 -5.73 3.45
N VAL A 47 -1.70 -4.41 3.67
CA VAL A 47 -0.97 -3.46 2.83
C VAL A 47 0.54 -3.63 2.97
N PHE A 48 1.06 -3.80 4.19
CA PHE A 48 2.49 -4.07 4.39
C PHE A 48 2.93 -5.39 3.74
N GLN A 49 2.12 -6.45 3.81
CA GLN A 49 2.40 -7.69 3.09
C GLN A 49 2.41 -7.49 1.57
N ALA A 50 1.52 -6.64 1.04
CA ALA A 50 1.50 -6.32 -0.38
C ALA A 50 2.71 -5.50 -0.82
N ILE A 51 3.21 -4.60 0.02
CA ILE A 51 4.48 -3.88 -0.20
C ILE A 51 5.63 -4.87 -0.32
N GLU A 52 5.75 -5.82 0.62
CA GLU A 52 6.81 -6.84 0.55
C GLU A 52 6.68 -7.74 -0.69
N LYS A 53 5.45 -8.14 -1.06
CA LYS A 53 5.21 -8.90 -2.30
C LYS A 53 5.60 -8.11 -3.55
N ALA A 54 5.28 -6.82 -3.60
CA ALA A 54 5.59 -5.96 -4.73
C ALA A 54 7.11 -5.73 -4.87
N LYS A 55 7.87 -5.70 -3.77
CA LYS A 55 9.33 -5.64 -3.80
C LYS A 55 9.95 -6.88 -4.46
N LEU A 56 9.42 -8.07 -4.18
CA LEU A 56 9.94 -9.33 -4.72
C LEU A 56 9.60 -9.55 -6.19
N ALA A 57 8.66 -8.78 -6.74
CA ALA A 57 8.26 -8.85 -8.14
C ALA A 57 9.07 -7.90 -9.06
N LEU A 58 10.01 -7.13 -8.48
CA LEU A 58 10.96 -6.26 -9.17
C LEU A 58 12.34 -6.92 -9.24
#